data_AF-A0A2E0BGQ6-F1
#
_entry.id   AF-A0A2E0BGQ6-F1
#
_cell.length_a   1.000
_cell.length_b   1.000
_cell.length_c   1.000
_cell.angle_alpha   90.00
_cell.angle_beta   90.00
_cell.angle_gamma   90.00
#
_symmetry.space_group_name_H-M   'P 1'
#
loop_
_entity.id
_entity.type
_entity.pdbx_description
1 polymer ?
#
loop_
_entity_poly.entity_id
_entity_poly.type
_entity_poly.pdbx_seq_one_letter_code
_entity_poly.pdbx_strand_id
1 'polypeptide(L)'
;MNTFYRLSAPFIALAALTFQVNAQTTQGKQTVALLEFEGRGISQLEAKTLTDRLMSEMVNTDAVIMVERNQMEEILNEQGFQQSGCTSSECAAEVGALLGVQNMVSGAFGKLGSSYTIDAKMFSVETGATIRTVSKTYKGPVDNLLTVIEVVGWEIVGLKAPQNKIDILAAADPALSANTKQSGGGGKTLRRLMWTTLLLGGGAAAYLAATVEDPIPLPEPPVLPGGSN
;
A
#
# COMPACT_ATOMS: atom_id res chain seq x y z
N MET A 1 21.30 20.93 -79.00
CA MET A 1 21.94 20.21 -77.87
C MET A 1 21.17 20.59 -76.61
N ASN A 2 20.29 19.70 -76.13
CA ASN A 2 20.55 18.75 -75.03
C ASN A 2 20.67 19.49 -73.68
N THR A 3 19.92 19.28 -72.59
CA THR A 3 19.05 18.18 -72.17
C THR A 3 18.25 18.65 -70.93
N PHE A 4 17.06 18.06 -70.74
CA PHE A 4 16.20 17.94 -69.54
C PHE A 4 16.86 18.11 -68.15
N TYR A 5 16.11 18.61 -67.15
CA TYR A 5 15.58 17.80 -66.03
C TYR A 5 14.50 18.57 -65.22
N ARG A 6 13.42 17.84 -64.93
CA ARG A 6 12.28 18.17 -64.03
C ARG A 6 12.64 17.89 -62.56
N LEU A 7 11.68 18.21 -61.67
CA LEU A 7 11.55 17.97 -60.20
C LEU A 7 12.04 19.16 -59.34
N SER A 8 11.38 19.58 -58.26
CA SER A 8 10.37 18.95 -57.38
C SER A 8 9.55 20.01 -56.61
N ALA A 9 8.42 19.55 -56.06
CA ALA A 9 7.31 20.25 -55.41
C ALA A 9 7.66 21.14 -54.18
N PRO A 10 6.80 22.12 -53.84
CA PRO A 10 7.05 23.11 -52.80
C PRO A 10 6.93 22.53 -51.39
N PHE A 11 7.93 22.83 -50.56
CA PHE A 11 7.92 22.66 -49.11
C PHE A 11 6.90 23.63 -48.48
N ILE A 12 5.63 23.22 -48.42
CA ILE A 12 4.64 23.84 -47.52
C ILE A 12 4.81 23.16 -46.17
N ALA A 13 5.62 23.78 -45.32
CA ALA A 13 5.79 23.41 -43.92
C ALA A 13 4.48 23.71 -43.17
N LEU A 14 3.60 22.71 -43.09
CA LEU A 14 2.45 22.72 -42.18
C LEU A 14 2.97 22.53 -40.76
N ALA A 15 3.17 23.65 -40.06
CA ALA A 15 3.53 23.67 -38.65
C ALA A 15 2.39 23.03 -37.83
N ALA A 16 2.58 21.76 -37.45
CA ALA A 16 1.77 21.10 -36.43
C ALA A 16 2.05 21.80 -35.10
N LEU A 17 1.14 22.69 -34.70
CA LEU A 17 1.12 23.31 -33.38
C LEU A 17 0.78 22.20 -32.36
N THR A 18 1.81 21.59 -31.77
CA THR A 18 1.63 20.62 -30.69
C THR A 18 1.18 21.38 -29.44
N PHE A 19 -0.10 21.23 -29.11
CA PHE A 19 -0.65 21.66 -27.84
C PHE A 19 -0.06 20.75 -26.74
N GLN A 20 1.03 21.18 -26.10
CA GLN A 20 1.56 20.48 -24.94
C GLN A 20 0.66 20.78 -23.74
N VAL A 21 -0.28 19.87 -23.47
CA VAL A 21 -1.01 19.84 -22.21
C VAL A 21 -0.02 19.46 -21.11
N ASN A 22 0.52 20.45 -20.41
CA ASN A 22 1.21 20.22 -19.16
C ASN A 22 0.17 19.92 -18.08
N ALA A 23 -0.15 18.63 -17.90
CA ALA A 23 -0.77 18.16 -16.67
C ALA A 23 0.21 18.42 -15.52
N GLN A 24 -0.10 19.41 -14.68
CA GLN A 24 0.60 19.66 -13.42
C GLN A 24 0.28 18.48 -12.49
N THR A 25 1.10 17.44 -12.50
CA THR A 25 1.04 16.37 -11.51
C THR A 25 1.55 16.93 -10.19
N THR A 26 0.64 17.15 -9.24
CA THR A 26 0.99 17.28 -7.82
C THR A 26 1.85 16.08 -7.46
N GLN A 27 3.14 16.30 -7.20
CA GLN A 27 4.13 15.24 -7.13
C GLN A 27 3.73 14.12 -6.15
N GLY A 28 3.51 12.92 -6.70
CA GLY A 28 3.76 11.62 -6.05
C GLY A 28 2.75 11.10 -5.02
N LYS A 29 1.85 11.92 -4.47
CA LYS A 29 0.86 11.43 -3.48
C LYS A 29 -0.36 10.83 -4.18
N GLN A 30 -0.76 9.64 -3.75
CA GLN A 30 -1.95 8.98 -4.29
C GLN A 30 -3.21 9.56 -3.62
N THR A 31 -4.27 9.72 -4.42
CA THR A 31 -5.60 10.07 -3.92
C THR A 31 -6.27 8.84 -3.35
N VAL A 32 -6.77 8.93 -2.12
CA VAL A 32 -7.32 7.79 -1.37
C VAL A 32 -8.67 8.19 -0.75
N ALA A 33 -9.64 7.28 -0.79
CA ALA A 33 -10.84 7.38 0.02
C ALA A 33 -10.94 6.21 1.01
N LEU A 34 -11.54 6.48 2.17
CA LEU A 34 -11.76 5.51 3.23
C LEU A 34 -13.26 5.23 3.32
N LEU A 35 -13.65 3.98 3.08
CA LEU A 35 -15.01 3.54 3.31
C LEU A 35 -15.33 3.51 4.81
N GLU A 36 -16.61 3.50 5.14
CA GLU A 36 -17.03 3.20 6.51
C GLU A 36 -16.64 1.76 6.86
N PHE A 37 -15.89 1.59 7.96
CA PHE A 37 -15.50 0.26 8.41
C PHE A 37 -16.68 -0.45 9.07
N GLU A 38 -16.77 -1.76 8.84
CA GLU A 38 -17.78 -2.58 9.47
C GLU A 38 -17.50 -2.74 10.98
N GLY A 39 -18.53 -2.54 11.82
CA GLY A 39 -18.46 -2.86 13.25
C GLY A 39 -18.85 -4.31 13.52
N ARG A 40 -17.92 -5.14 14.01
CA ARG A 40 -18.17 -6.54 14.40
C ARG A 40 -18.06 -6.67 15.91
N GLY A 41 -19.20 -6.71 16.61
CA GLY A 41 -19.20 -6.74 18.08
C GLY A 41 -18.99 -5.36 18.74
N ILE A 42 -19.09 -4.29 17.97
CA ILE A 42 -19.19 -2.89 18.40
C ILE A 42 -20.38 -2.23 17.72
N SER A 43 -20.86 -1.11 18.24
CA SER A 43 -21.93 -0.33 17.60
C SER A 43 -21.44 0.35 16.32
N GLN A 44 -22.37 0.65 15.42
CA GLN A 44 -22.07 1.40 14.19
C GLN A 44 -21.50 2.79 14.49
N LEU A 45 -21.97 3.46 15.55
CA LEU A 45 -21.46 4.76 15.96
C LEU A 45 -20.00 4.67 16.43
N GLU A 46 -19.65 3.62 17.17
CA GLU A 46 -18.25 3.35 17.54
C GLU A 46 -17.41 3.09 16.29
N ALA A 47 -17.86 2.21 15.38
CA ALA A 47 -17.14 1.92 14.13
C ALA A 47 -16.89 3.19 13.29
N LYS A 48 -17.89 4.07 13.17
CA LYS A 48 -17.76 5.36 12.49
C LYS A 48 -16.72 6.26 13.16
N THR A 49 -16.76 6.38 14.49
CA THR A 49 -15.81 7.18 15.27
C THR A 49 -14.37 6.66 15.11
N LEU A 50 -14.18 5.34 15.13
CA LEU A 50 -12.86 4.72 14.92
C LEU A 50 -12.38 4.90 13.47
N THR A 51 -13.28 4.85 12.49
CA THR A 51 -12.98 5.17 11.08
C THR A 51 -12.51 6.61 10.92
N ASP A 52 -13.14 7.56 11.60
CA ASP A 52 -12.76 8.98 11.57
C ASP A 52 -11.39 9.22 12.18
N ARG A 53 -11.07 8.48 13.25
CA ARG A 53 -9.72 8.51 13.84
C ARG A 53 -8.67 7.97 12.89
N LEU A 54 -8.95 6.86 12.19
CA LEU A 54 -8.07 6.27 11.19
C LEU A 54 -7.84 7.24 10.02
N MET A 55 -8.90 7.83 9.50
CA MET A 55 -8.85 8.83 8.43
C MET A 55 -7.96 10.02 8.81
N SER A 56 -8.19 10.58 10.00
CA SER A 56 -7.40 11.70 10.51
C SER A 56 -5.92 11.32 10.63
N GLU A 57 -5.61 10.08 11.04
CA GLU A 57 -4.23 9.64 11.11
C GLU A 57 -3.60 9.47 9.72
N MET A 58 -4.32 8.93 8.75
CA MET A 58 -3.85 8.82 7.36
C MET A 58 -3.51 10.20 6.78
N VAL A 59 -4.32 11.23 7.07
CA VAL A 59 -4.01 12.63 6.70
C VAL A 59 -2.73 13.11 7.40
N ASN A 60 -2.58 12.84 8.70
CA ASN A 60 -1.40 13.24 9.48
C ASN A 60 -0.08 12.62 8.97
N THR A 61 -0.13 11.51 8.24
CA THR A 61 1.06 10.92 7.64
C THR A 61 1.64 11.76 6.51
N ASP A 62 0.85 12.69 5.95
CA ASP A 62 1.16 13.48 4.75
C ASP A 62 1.55 12.61 3.52
N ALA A 63 1.22 11.31 3.51
CA ALA A 63 1.60 10.38 2.44
C ALA A 63 0.56 10.28 1.32
N VAL A 64 -0.69 10.65 1.60
CA VAL A 64 -1.84 10.48 0.71
C VAL A 64 -2.70 11.74 0.70
N ILE A 65 -3.45 11.93 -0.39
CA ILE A 65 -4.49 12.96 -0.49
C ILE A 65 -5.81 12.28 -0.18
N MET A 66 -6.38 12.55 1.00
CA MET A 66 -7.67 11.98 1.39
C MET A 66 -8.83 12.78 0.83
N VAL A 67 -9.84 12.08 0.29
CA VAL A 67 -11.15 12.68 0.00
C VAL A 67 -12.00 12.63 1.28
N GLU A 68 -12.53 13.79 1.67
CA GLU A 68 -13.33 13.92 2.89
C GLU A 68 -14.69 13.24 2.78
N ARG A 69 -15.21 12.71 3.90
CA ARG A 69 -16.52 12.04 3.91
C ARG A 69 -17.66 12.93 3.42
N ASN A 70 -17.67 14.21 3.78
CA ASN A 70 -18.71 15.13 3.32
C ASN A 70 -18.72 15.28 1.80
N GLN A 71 -17.53 15.34 1.17
CA GLN A 71 -17.39 15.39 -0.28
C GLN A 71 -17.85 14.08 -0.93
N MET A 72 -17.59 12.93 -0.27
CA MET A 72 -18.12 11.64 -0.72
C MET A 72 -19.65 11.59 -0.63
N GLU A 73 -20.23 12.02 0.49
CA GLU A 73 -21.68 12.02 0.70
C GLU A 73 -22.41 12.96 -0.26
N GLU A 74 -21.83 14.11 -0.61
CA GLU A 74 -22.36 15.06 -1.60
C GLU A 74 -22.37 14.44 -3.00
N ILE A 75 -21.24 13.90 -3.47
CA ILE A 75 -21.13 13.26 -4.80
C ILE A 75 -22.08 12.06 -4.90
N LEU A 76 -22.19 11.25 -3.84
CA LEU A 76 -23.08 10.10 -3.81
C LEU A 76 -24.56 10.50 -3.73
N ASN A 77 -24.89 11.62 -3.09
CA ASN A 77 -26.24 12.19 -3.06
C ASN A 77 -26.68 12.65 -4.44
N GLU A 78 -25.82 13.38 -5.14
CA GLU A 78 -26.11 13.90 -6.48
C GLU A 78 -26.45 12.78 -7.48
N GLN A 79 -25.87 11.60 -7.29
CA GLN A 79 -26.07 10.43 -8.15
C GLN A 79 -27.10 9.42 -7.58
N GLY A 80 -27.73 9.70 -6.44
CA GLY A 80 -28.75 8.82 -5.84
C GLY A 80 -28.22 7.50 -5.25
N PHE A 81 -26.93 7.41 -4.95
CA PHE A 81 -26.25 6.17 -4.50
C PHE A 81 -26.41 5.84 -3.01
N GLN A 82 -26.98 6.73 -2.19
CA GLN A 82 -27.00 6.59 -0.72
C GLN A 82 -27.72 5.34 -0.18
N GLN A 83 -28.58 4.70 -0.95
CA GLN A 83 -29.42 3.58 -0.45
C GLN A 83 -28.73 2.22 -0.46
N SER A 84 -27.55 2.05 -1.08
CA SER A 84 -26.98 0.72 -1.32
C SER A 84 -25.96 0.23 -0.30
N GLY A 85 -25.38 1.10 0.54
CA GLY A 85 -24.38 0.70 1.54
C GLY A 85 -23.17 0.02 0.89
N CYS A 86 -22.18 0.81 0.50
CA CYS A 86 -21.07 0.34 -0.33
C CYS A 86 -19.98 -0.37 0.49
N THR A 87 -20.22 -1.61 0.89
CA THR A 87 -19.28 -2.40 1.72
C THR A 87 -18.46 -3.43 0.94
N SER A 88 -18.86 -3.76 -0.29
CA SER A 88 -18.12 -4.67 -1.17
C SER A 88 -16.99 -3.97 -1.91
N SER A 89 -15.96 -4.74 -2.29
CA SER A 89 -14.84 -4.26 -3.12
C SER A 89 -15.30 -3.76 -4.49
N GLU A 90 -16.30 -4.40 -5.08
CA GLU A 90 -16.84 -4.07 -6.40
C GLU A 90 -17.57 -2.72 -6.35
N CYS A 91 -18.43 -2.52 -5.35
CA CYS A 91 -19.12 -1.25 -5.16
C CYS A 91 -18.11 -0.12 -4.90
N ALA A 92 -17.11 -0.40 -4.06
CA ALA A 92 -16.12 0.59 -3.70
C ALA A 92 -15.21 1.01 -4.87
N ALA A 93 -14.98 0.14 -5.85
CA ALA A 93 -14.28 0.51 -7.08
C ALA A 93 -15.13 1.47 -7.94
N GLU A 94 -16.43 1.23 -8.08
CA GLU A 94 -17.34 2.14 -8.80
C GLU A 94 -17.42 3.51 -8.12
N VAL A 95 -17.61 3.53 -6.79
CA VAL A 95 -17.60 4.76 -6.00
C VAL A 95 -16.25 5.46 -6.08
N GLY A 96 -15.14 4.72 -5.99
CA GLY A 96 -13.80 5.29 -6.09
C GLY A 96 -13.54 5.97 -7.44
N ALA A 97 -14.07 5.39 -8.54
CA ALA A 97 -13.96 5.98 -9.87
C ALA A 97 -14.75 7.29 -9.98
N LEU A 98 -15.95 7.35 -9.39
CA LEU A 98 -16.75 8.58 -9.33
C LEU A 98 -16.08 9.68 -8.49
N LEU A 99 -15.41 9.29 -7.40
CA LEU A 99 -14.69 10.22 -6.53
C LEU A 99 -13.31 10.65 -7.09
N GLY A 100 -12.86 10.07 -8.21
CA GLY A 100 -11.54 10.36 -8.79
C GLY A 100 -10.36 9.94 -7.91
N VAL A 101 -10.55 8.94 -7.04
CA VAL A 101 -9.48 8.42 -6.19
C VAL A 101 -8.76 7.26 -6.86
N GLN A 102 -7.46 7.16 -6.63
CA GLN A 102 -6.63 6.07 -7.17
C GLN A 102 -6.78 4.79 -6.36
N ASN A 103 -6.93 4.93 -5.04
CA ASN A 103 -7.05 3.80 -4.13
C ASN A 103 -8.24 3.98 -3.17
N MET A 104 -8.80 2.86 -2.76
CA MET A 104 -9.81 2.78 -1.72
C MET A 104 -9.26 1.99 -0.54
N VAL A 105 -9.69 2.34 0.67
CA VAL A 105 -9.42 1.57 1.88
C VAL A 105 -10.75 1.11 2.48
N SER A 106 -10.87 -0.20 2.71
CA SER A 106 -12.01 -0.82 3.38
C SER A 106 -11.52 -1.70 4.53
N GLY A 107 -12.43 -2.07 5.43
CA GLY A 107 -12.04 -2.84 6.59
C GLY A 107 -13.13 -3.06 7.62
N ALA A 108 -12.73 -3.62 8.75
CA ALA A 108 -13.61 -3.88 9.88
C ALA A 108 -12.90 -3.67 11.21
N PHE A 109 -13.67 -3.20 12.18
CA PHE A 109 -13.32 -3.16 13.60
C PHE A 109 -14.04 -4.30 14.31
N GLY A 110 -13.29 -5.24 14.87
CA GLY A 110 -13.83 -6.37 15.63
C GLY A 110 -13.64 -6.21 17.13
N LYS A 111 -14.58 -6.75 17.90
CA LYS A 111 -14.42 -6.97 19.34
C LYS A 111 -14.86 -8.38 19.70
N LEU A 112 -13.97 -9.13 20.33
CA LEU A 112 -14.22 -10.47 20.85
C LEU A 112 -13.76 -10.53 22.32
N GLY A 113 -14.73 -10.55 23.23
CA GLY A 113 -14.46 -10.49 24.67
C GLY A 113 -13.71 -9.22 25.06
N SER A 114 -12.43 -9.37 25.40
CA SER A 114 -11.52 -8.26 25.78
C SER A 114 -10.50 -7.89 24.69
N SER A 115 -10.60 -8.52 23.52
CA SER A 115 -9.72 -8.28 22.38
C SER A 115 -10.43 -7.48 21.30
N TYR A 116 -9.75 -6.49 20.76
CA TYR A 116 -10.13 -5.71 19.60
C TYR A 116 -9.31 -6.14 18.39
N THR A 117 -9.91 -6.17 17.21
CA THR A 117 -9.21 -6.43 15.95
C THR A 117 -9.47 -5.28 14.99
N ILE A 118 -8.48 -4.98 14.17
CA ILE A 118 -8.58 -3.98 13.11
C ILE A 118 -8.04 -4.65 11.85
N ASP A 119 -8.88 -4.77 10.85
CA ASP A 119 -8.51 -5.27 9.53
C ASP A 119 -8.71 -4.13 8.53
N ALA A 120 -7.64 -3.71 7.86
CA ALA A 120 -7.66 -2.68 6.84
C ALA A 120 -7.05 -3.20 5.55
N LYS A 121 -7.71 -2.94 4.42
CA LYS A 121 -7.31 -3.37 3.10
C LYS A 121 -7.37 -2.20 2.14
N MET A 122 -6.24 -1.90 1.51
CA MET A 122 -6.12 -0.93 0.42
C MET A 122 -6.13 -1.66 -0.92
N PHE A 123 -6.92 -1.17 -1.86
CA PHE A 123 -6.97 -1.67 -3.23
C PHE A 123 -7.00 -0.53 -4.24
N SER A 124 -6.47 -0.82 -5.43
CA SER A 124 -6.49 0.09 -6.58
C SER A 124 -7.90 0.14 -7.17
N VAL A 125 -8.41 1.34 -7.42
CA VAL A 125 -9.70 1.53 -8.12
C VAL A 125 -9.60 1.09 -9.57
N GLU A 126 -8.50 1.41 -10.23
CA GLU A 126 -8.28 1.11 -11.65
C GLU A 126 -8.22 -0.40 -11.94
N THR A 127 -7.54 -1.16 -11.08
CA THR A 127 -7.26 -2.58 -11.33
C THR A 127 -8.05 -3.53 -10.44
N GLY A 128 -8.68 -3.03 -9.37
CA GLY A 128 -9.27 -3.85 -8.29
C GLY A 128 -8.24 -4.62 -7.45
N ALA A 129 -6.94 -4.50 -7.77
CA ALA A 129 -5.90 -5.28 -7.10
C ALA A 129 -5.66 -4.79 -5.67
N THR A 130 -5.43 -5.74 -4.76
CA THR A 130 -5.06 -5.42 -3.38
C THR A 130 -3.62 -4.92 -3.32
N ILE A 131 -3.44 -3.69 -2.86
CA ILE A 131 -2.13 -3.05 -2.73
C ILE A 131 -1.50 -3.39 -1.39
N ARG A 132 -2.31 -3.35 -0.32
CA ARG A 132 -1.82 -3.56 1.04
C ARG A 132 -2.94 -4.05 1.94
N THR A 133 -2.60 -4.91 2.88
CA THR A 133 -3.48 -5.33 3.97
C THR A 133 -2.73 -5.18 5.28
N VAL A 134 -3.37 -4.59 6.28
CA VAL A 134 -2.85 -4.43 7.64
C VAL A 134 -3.89 -5.01 8.59
N SER A 135 -3.45 -5.92 9.45
CA SER A 135 -4.29 -6.51 10.50
C SER A 135 -3.57 -6.41 11.84
N LYS A 136 -4.26 -5.93 12.87
CA LYS A 136 -3.75 -5.83 14.25
C LYS A 136 -4.81 -6.30 15.23
N THR A 137 -4.36 -7.01 16.26
CA THR A 137 -5.22 -7.46 17.36
C THR A 137 -4.69 -6.87 18.65
N TYR A 138 -5.51 -6.16 19.40
CA TYR A 138 -5.15 -5.54 20.65
C TYR A 138 -5.99 -6.09 21.80
N LYS A 139 -5.35 -6.46 22.91
CA LYS A 139 -6.04 -6.88 24.12
C LYS A 139 -5.77 -5.88 25.24
N GLY A 140 -6.82 -5.24 25.75
CA GLY A 140 -6.70 -4.31 26.87
C GLY A 140 -7.73 -3.17 26.85
N PRO A 141 -7.49 -2.10 27.64
CA PRO A 141 -8.38 -0.95 27.73
C PRO A 141 -8.55 -0.21 26.41
N VAL A 142 -9.74 0.35 26.18
CA VAL A 142 -10.08 1.09 24.95
C VAL A 142 -9.14 2.26 24.68
N ASP A 143 -8.57 2.88 25.70
CA ASP A 143 -7.67 4.04 25.54
C ASP A 143 -6.48 3.75 24.63
N ASN A 144 -5.91 2.55 24.73
CA ASN A 144 -4.76 2.15 23.91
C ASN A 144 -5.16 1.69 22.50
N LEU A 145 -6.44 1.37 22.27
CA LEU A 145 -6.95 1.01 20.95
C LEU A 145 -6.73 2.14 19.94
N LEU A 146 -6.86 3.39 20.39
CA LEU A 146 -6.64 4.57 19.54
C LEU A 146 -5.21 4.58 18.99
N THR A 147 -4.21 4.28 19.83
CA THR A 147 -2.80 4.19 19.38
C THR A 147 -2.62 3.06 18.37
N VAL A 148 -3.33 1.94 18.51
CA VAL A 148 -3.26 0.82 17.55
C VAL A 148 -3.80 1.27 16.20
N ILE A 149 -4.94 1.96 16.19
CA ILE A 149 -5.55 2.53 14.98
C ILE A 149 -4.59 3.51 14.31
N GLU A 150 -3.90 4.34 15.10
CA GLU A 150 -2.93 5.26 14.56
C GLU A 150 -1.83 4.51 13.82
N VAL A 151 -1.24 3.49 14.45
CA VAL A 151 -0.19 2.67 13.81
C VAL A 151 -0.70 1.98 12.54
N VAL A 152 -1.94 1.49 12.53
CA VAL A 152 -2.57 0.97 11.30
C VAL A 152 -2.64 2.04 10.21
N GLY A 153 -2.95 3.29 10.56
CA GLY A 153 -2.96 4.43 9.63
C GLY A 153 -1.60 4.70 8.96
N TRP A 154 -0.50 4.55 9.70
CA TRP A 154 0.85 4.65 9.13
C TRP A 154 1.20 3.44 8.25
N GLU A 155 0.92 2.24 8.75
CA GLU A 155 1.26 1.00 8.03
C GLU A 155 0.44 0.87 6.73
N ILE A 156 -0.84 1.26 6.72
CA ILE A 156 -1.72 1.13 5.54
C ILE A 156 -1.32 2.07 4.40
N VAL A 157 -0.66 3.20 4.69
CA VAL A 157 -0.05 4.08 3.67
C VAL A 157 1.39 3.68 3.32
N GLY A 158 1.95 2.68 4.02
CA GLY A 158 3.26 2.11 3.72
C GLY A 158 4.42 2.78 4.47
N LEU A 159 4.11 3.50 5.54
CA LEU A 159 5.08 4.14 6.41
C LEU A 159 5.21 3.39 7.74
N LYS A 160 6.34 3.56 8.41
CA LYS A 160 6.51 3.11 9.79
C LYS A 160 5.96 4.17 10.73
N ALA A 161 5.15 3.77 11.70
CA ALA A 161 4.63 4.70 12.69
C ALA A 161 5.76 5.32 13.56
N PRO A 162 5.59 6.57 14.01
CA PRO A 162 6.49 7.24 14.95
C PRO A 162 6.81 6.39 16.18
N GLN A 163 8.07 6.45 16.64
CA GLN A 163 8.56 5.57 17.69
C GLN A 163 7.78 5.70 19.00
N ASN A 164 7.33 6.91 19.35
CA ASN A 164 6.48 7.13 20.53
C ASN A 164 5.16 6.34 20.48
N LYS A 165 4.55 6.17 19.30
CA LYS A 165 3.32 5.37 19.16
C LYS A 165 3.65 3.88 19.32
N ILE A 166 4.76 3.43 18.74
CA ILE A 166 5.26 2.06 18.91
C ILE A 166 5.57 1.77 20.37
N ASP A 167 6.19 2.69 21.09
CA ASP A 167 6.57 2.50 22.49
C ASP A 167 5.33 2.44 23.41
N ILE A 168 4.31 3.26 23.15
CA ILE A 168 3.01 3.20 23.86
C ILE A 168 2.36 1.82 23.62
N LEU A 169 2.40 1.33 22.37
CA LEU A 169 1.88 0.00 22.06
C LEU A 169 2.70 -1.12 22.70
N ALA A 170 4.03 -1.02 22.71
CA ALA A 170 4.93 -1.99 23.34
C ALA A 170 4.70 -2.08 24.85
N ALA A 171 4.46 -0.93 25.49
CA ALA A 171 4.12 -0.86 26.91
C ALA A 171 2.74 -1.47 27.21
N ALA A 172 1.79 -1.35 26.28
CA ALA A 172 0.44 -1.89 26.44
C ALA A 172 0.33 -3.40 26.11
N ASP A 173 1.04 -3.87 25.09
CA ASP A 173 1.11 -5.27 24.68
C ASP A 173 2.42 -5.55 23.88
N PRO A 174 3.40 -6.25 24.48
CA PRO A 174 4.67 -6.55 23.83
C PRO A 174 4.55 -7.35 22.53
N ALA A 175 3.47 -8.11 22.33
CA ALA A 175 3.29 -8.97 21.16
C ALA A 175 3.03 -8.17 19.86
N LEU A 176 2.54 -6.94 19.96
CA LEU A 176 2.17 -6.12 18.81
C LEU A 176 3.35 -5.38 18.16
N SER A 177 4.46 -5.23 18.88
CA SER A 177 5.67 -4.54 18.40
C SER A 177 6.65 -5.45 17.65
N ALA A 178 6.46 -6.77 17.74
CA ALA A 178 7.40 -7.75 17.19
C ALA A 178 7.32 -7.92 15.65
N ASN A 179 6.23 -7.48 15.01
CA ASN A 179 6.04 -7.62 13.55
C ASN A 179 6.64 -6.48 12.72
N THR A 180 7.26 -5.48 13.35
CA THR A 180 7.97 -4.41 12.64
C THR A 180 9.44 -4.80 12.40
N LYS A 181 9.67 -5.98 11.80
CA LYS A 181 11.02 -6.39 11.39
C LYS A 181 11.45 -5.57 10.17
N GLN A 182 12.05 -4.44 10.49
CA GLN A 182 12.88 -3.55 9.71
C GLN A 182 13.61 -4.25 8.54
N SER A 183 13.02 -4.20 7.35
CA SER A 183 13.78 -4.18 6.09
C SER A 183 14.04 -2.71 5.77
N GLY A 184 15.21 -2.22 6.17
CA GLY A 184 15.57 -0.82 5.98
C GLY A 184 16.72 -0.40 6.88
N GLY A 185 17.94 -0.50 6.36
CA GLY A 185 19.12 0.01 7.07
C GLY A 185 20.45 -0.67 6.79
N GLY A 186 20.55 -1.63 5.86
CA GLY A 186 21.81 -2.31 5.52
C GLY A 186 22.70 -1.60 4.49
N GLY A 187 22.27 -0.47 3.93
CA GLY A 187 22.93 0.15 2.77
C GLY A 187 24.15 1.02 3.08
N LYS A 188 24.26 1.62 4.28
CA LYS A 188 25.33 2.58 4.58
C LYS A 188 26.63 1.91 5.03
N THR A 189 26.55 0.82 5.79
CA THR A 189 27.71 0.03 6.22
C THR A 189 28.32 -0.75 5.05
N LEU A 190 27.49 -1.32 4.16
CA LEU A 190 27.99 -2.02 2.97
C LEU A 190 28.61 -1.05 1.95
N ARG A 191 28.04 0.14 1.75
CA ARG A 191 28.70 1.20 0.96
C ARG A 191 30.02 1.63 1.58
N ARG A 192 30.12 1.74 2.91
CA ARG A 192 31.35 2.15 3.58
C ARG A 192 32.46 1.10 3.43
N LEU A 193 32.12 -0.19 3.52
CA LEU A 193 33.03 -1.31 3.29
C LEU A 193 33.54 -1.38 1.84
N MET A 194 32.65 -1.13 0.86
CA MET A 194 33.03 -1.08 -0.57
C MET A 194 34.01 0.05 -0.92
N TRP A 195 33.94 1.20 -0.24
CA TRP A 195 34.87 2.30 -0.50
C TRP A 195 36.21 2.11 0.22
N THR A 196 36.21 1.44 1.38
CA THR A 196 37.46 1.12 2.10
C THR A 196 38.28 0.06 1.37
N THR A 197 37.66 -0.90 0.68
CA THR A 197 38.37 -1.90 -0.13
C THR A 197 38.96 -1.29 -1.41
N LEU A 198 38.33 -0.25 -1.96
CA LEU A 198 38.84 0.43 -3.17
C LEU A 198 40.07 1.32 -2.91
N LEU A 199 40.22 1.88 -1.70
CA LEU A 199 41.31 2.80 -1.36
C LEU A 199 42.55 2.11 -0.76
N LEU A 200 42.40 0.90 -0.20
CA LEU A 200 43.50 0.18 0.47
C LEU A 200 44.05 -1.02 -0.31
N GLY A 201 43.45 -1.42 -1.43
CA GLY A 201 43.91 -2.60 -2.14
C GLY A 201 43.28 -2.76 -3.52
N GLY A 202 43.79 -2.01 -4.50
CA GLY A 202 43.66 -2.43 -5.89
C GLY A 202 44.34 -3.78 -6.06
N GLY A 203 43.54 -4.84 -6.25
CA GLY A 203 44.04 -6.16 -6.67
C GLY A 203 43.45 -7.36 -5.90
N ALA A 204 42.19 -7.72 -6.15
CA ALA A 204 41.68 -9.05 -5.82
C ALA A 204 40.47 -9.48 -6.70
N ALA A 205 40.46 -9.11 -7.98
CA ALA A 205 39.33 -9.39 -8.89
C ALA A 205 39.44 -10.72 -9.66
N ALA A 206 40.10 -11.76 -9.15
CA ALA A 206 40.38 -12.97 -9.96
C ALA A 206 40.14 -14.35 -9.31
N TYR A 207 39.58 -14.45 -8.11
CA TYR A 207 39.35 -15.76 -7.49
C TYR A 207 37.97 -15.84 -6.84
N LEU A 208 36.91 -16.06 -7.63
CA LEU A 208 35.62 -16.63 -7.16
C LEU A 208 34.73 -17.00 -8.37
N ALA A 209 35.33 -17.68 -9.35
CA ALA A 209 34.60 -18.36 -10.40
C ALA A 209 35.00 -19.84 -10.37
N ALA A 210 34.41 -20.60 -9.44
CA ALA A 210 34.19 -22.06 -9.53
C ALA A 210 33.69 -22.61 -8.19
N THR A 211 32.38 -22.72 -8.00
CA THR A 211 31.73 -23.99 -7.60
C THR A 211 30.29 -23.95 -8.12
N VAL A 212 30.00 -24.82 -9.09
CA VAL A 212 28.63 -25.20 -9.45
C VAL A 212 28.28 -26.32 -8.48
N GLU A 213 27.44 -26.06 -7.49
CA GLU A 213 26.85 -27.10 -6.65
C GLU A 213 25.65 -27.71 -7.38
N ASP A 214 25.68 -29.03 -7.54
CA ASP A 214 24.66 -29.87 -8.18
C ASP A 214 23.27 -29.80 -7.49
N PRO A 215 22.17 -30.13 -8.20
CA PRO A 215 20.81 -30.08 -7.65
C PRO A 215 20.56 -31.18 -6.60
N ILE A 216 19.95 -30.78 -5.49
CA ILE A 216 19.58 -31.62 -4.35
C ILE A 216 18.49 -32.64 -4.77
N PRO A 217 18.66 -33.95 -4.51
CA PRO A 217 17.63 -34.94 -4.80
C PRO A 217 16.44 -34.84 -3.84
N LEU A 218 15.23 -34.94 -4.39
CA LEU A 218 13.97 -34.99 -3.65
C LEU A 218 13.87 -36.28 -2.81
N PRO A 219 13.31 -36.24 -1.58
CA PRO A 219 13.06 -37.45 -0.80
C PRO A 219 11.90 -38.26 -1.40
N GLU A 220 12.08 -39.58 -1.46
CA GLU A 220 11.07 -40.53 -1.95
C GLU A 220 9.88 -40.66 -0.96
N PRO A 221 8.66 -40.91 -1.48
CA PRO A 221 7.48 -41.10 -0.64
C PRO A 221 7.53 -42.44 0.14
N PRO A 222 6.94 -42.50 1.34
CA PRO A 222 6.92 -43.72 2.14
C PRO A 222 6.08 -44.82 1.49
N VAL A 223 6.65 -46.02 1.45
CA VAL A 223 5.99 -47.26 0.96
C VAL A 223 4.87 -47.67 1.92
N LEU A 224 3.66 -47.81 1.39
CA LEU A 224 2.54 -48.42 2.10
C LEU A 224 2.73 -49.95 2.17
N PRO A 225 2.54 -50.60 3.33
CA PRO A 225 2.53 -52.06 3.40
C PRO A 225 1.29 -52.59 2.65
N GLY A 226 1.56 -53.21 1.50
CA GLY A 226 0.57 -53.91 0.70
C GLY A 226 -0.02 -55.11 1.45
N GLY A 227 -1.32 -55.30 1.21
CA GLY A 227 -2.10 -56.38 1.78
C GLY A 227 -1.64 -57.77 1.37
N SER A 228 -1.85 -58.72 2.26
CA SER A 228 -1.79 -60.14 1.99
C SER A 228 -3.21 -60.67 1.75
N ASN A 229 -3.40 -61.24 0.55
CA ASN A 229 -4.32 -62.32 0.13
C ASN A 229 -5.65 -62.50 0.87
#